data_AF-A0A1M5WFM5-F1
#
_entry.id   AF-A0A1M5WFM5-F1
#
_cell.length_a   1.000
_cell.length_b   1.000
_cell.length_c   1.000
_cell.angle_alpha   90.00
_cell.angle_beta   90.00
_cell.angle_gamma   90.00
#
_symmetry.space_group_name_H-M   'P 1'
#
loop_
_entity.id
_entity.type
_entity.pdbx_description
1 polymer ?
#
loop_
_entity_poly.entity_id
_entity_poly.type
_entity_poly.pdbx_seq_one_letter_code
_entity_poly.pdbx_strand_id
1 'polypeptide(L)' 'MLESKIYNGEPLGHVKGKDLTNFFKIKYKNINIRVVYILAREHKVMNIIVIEGRNDGKCYEIANKRKNKYGEDLFKDSFS' A
#
# COMPACT_ATOMS: atom_id res chain seq x y z
N MET A 1 27.95 -2.31 0.98
CA MET A 1 27.26 -1.01 1.09
C MET A 1 26.64 -0.65 -0.25
N LEU A 2 25.33 -0.82 -0.37
CA LEU A 2 24.51 -0.12 -1.35
C LEU A 2 23.23 0.14 -0.61
N GLU A 3 23.12 1.31 0.01
CA GLU A 3 21.84 1.83 0.44
C GLU A 3 20.98 1.92 -0.82
N SER A 4 20.21 0.87 -1.09
CA SER A 4 19.06 0.99 -1.96
C SER A 4 18.27 2.14 -1.37
N LYS A 5 18.23 3.26 -2.07
CA LYS A 5 17.44 4.45 -1.71
C LYS A 5 15.98 4.00 -1.69
N ILE A 6 15.53 3.43 -0.56
CA ILE A 6 14.15 3.03 -0.31
C ILE A 6 13.40 4.35 -0.31
N TYR A 7 12.51 4.54 -1.28
CA TYR A 7 11.63 5.70 -1.27
C TYR A 7 10.63 5.47 -0.12
N ASN A 8 10.82 6.27 0.94
CA ASN A 8 10.05 6.29 2.17
C ASN A 8 8.55 6.31 1.87
N GLY A 9 7.81 5.34 2.42
CA GLY A 9 6.35 5.18 2.35
C GLY A 9 5.57 6.32 1.73
N GLU A 10 5.57 6.41 0.40
CA GLU A 10 4.94 7.51 -0.31
C GLU A 10 3.43 7.32 -0.25
N PRO A 11 2.64 8.35 0.11
CA PRO A 11 1.18 8.26 0.01
C PRO A 11 0.77 8.02 -1.45
N LEU A 12 -0.18 7.12 -1.69
CA LEU A 12 -0.72 6.89 -3.03
C LEU A 12 -1.60 8.05 -3.50
N GLY A 13 -2.34 8.66 -2.58
CA GLY A 13 -3.24 9.79 -2.85
C GLY A 13 -4.38 9.44 -3.81
N HIS A 14 -4.89 10.47 -4.50
CA HIS A 14 -5.96 10.33 -5.48
C HIS A 14 -5.39 10.17 -6.89
N VAL A 15 -5.78 9.10 -7.60
CA VAL A 15 -5.36 8.88 -9.00
C VAL A 15 -6.53 8.37 -9.83
N LYS A 16 -6.85 9.07 -10.93
CA LYS A 16 -7.87 8.66 -11.92
C LYS A 16 -9.22 8.24 -11.30
N GLY A 17 -9.74 9.06 -10.38
CA GLY A 17 -11.03 8.81 -9.72
C GLY A 17 -11.00 7.79 -8.58
N LYS A 18 -9.82 7.24 -8.24
CA LYS A 18 -9.65 6.32 -7.11
C LYS A 18 -9.02 7.09 -5.95
N ASP A 19 -9.79 7.28 -4.89
CA ASP A 19 -9.29 7.84 -3.66
C ASP A 19 -8.60 6.75 -2.83
N LEU A 20 -7.28 6.77 -2.78
CA LEU A 20 -6.45 5.92 -1.93
C LEU A 20 -5.71 6.76 -0.89
N THR A 21 -6.34 7.83 -0.42
CA THR A 21 -5.89 8.56 0.78
C THR A 21 -5.69 7.56 1.94
N ASN A 22 -4.61 7.73 2.70
CA ASN A 22 -4.12 6.81 3.74
C ASN A 22 -3.53 5.47 3.27
N PHE A 23 -3.45 5.22 1.96
CA PHE A 23 -2.64 4.13 1.42
C PHE A 23 -1.23 4.63 1.11
N PHE A 24 -0.24 3.79 1.38
CA PHE A 24 1.18 4.08 1.21
C PHE A 24 1.84 3.01 0.34
N LYS A 25 3.00 3.33 -0.26
CA LYS A 25 3.74 2.41 -1.11
C LYS A 25 5.22 2.35 -0.77
N ILE A 26 5.75 1.13 -0.69
CA ILE A 26 7.19 0.86 -0.70
C ILE A 26 7.58 0.38 -2.11
N LYS A 27 8.66 0.94 -2.65
CA LYS A 27 9.24 0.57 -3.96
C LYS A 27 10.56 -0.16 -3.74
N TYR A 28 10.57 -1.49 -3.90
CA TYR A 28 11.79 -2.28 -3.88
C TYR A 28 12.41 -2.32 -5.28
N LYS A 29 13.20 -1.29 -5.61
CA LYS A 29 13.75 -1.09 -6.96
C LYS A 29 14.60 -2.28 -7.45
N ASN A 30 15.40 -2.87 -6.57
CA ASN A 30 16.34 -3.93 -6.95
C ASN A 30 15.65 -5.24 -7.36
N ILE A 31 14.49 -5.55 -6.77
CA ILE A 31 13.72 -6.78 -7.03
C ILE A 31 12.42 -6.51 -7.79
N ASN A 32 12.23 -5.27 -8.27
CA ASN A 32 11.05 -4.83 -9.03
C ASN A 32 9.69 -5.10 -8.37
N ILE A 33 9.63 -5.12 -7.03
CA ILE A 33 8.40 -5.31 -6.25
C ILE A 33 7.91 -3.98 -5.68
N ARG A 34 6.60 -3.82 -5.62
CA ARG A 34 5.91 -2.74 -4.91
C ARG A 34 4.98 -3.34 -3.88
N VAL A 35 4.96 -2.73 -2.71
CA VAL A 35 4.07 -3.10 -1.61
C VAL A 35 3.19 -1.92 -1.30
N VAL A 36 1.87 -2.09 -1.41
CA VAL A 36 0.88 -1.11 -0.94
C VAL A 36 0.40 -1.54 0.43
N TYR A 37 0.39 -0.61 1.38
CA TYR A 37 0.02 -0.86 2.76
C TYR A 37 -0.74 0.32 3.36
N ILE A 38 -1.32 0.10 4.53
CA ILE A 38 -1.93 1.12 5.37
C ILE A 38 -1.41 0.99 6.81
N LEU A 39 -1.64 2.01 7.62
CA LEU A 39 -1.24 2.04 9.03
C LEU A 39 -2.49 2.03 9.93
N ALA A 40 -2.74 0.91 10.60
CA ALA A 40 -3.72 0.79 11.68
C ALA A 40 -3.07 1.32 12.98
N ARG A 41 -2.99 2.64 13.10
CA ARG A 41 -2.13 3.33 14.09
C ARG A 41 -2.50 3.00 15.53
N GLU A 42 -3.79 2.91 15.83
CA GLU A 42 -4.29 2.58 17.19
C GLU A 42 -3.82 1.19 17.62
N HIS A 43 -3.72 0.27 16.67
CA HIS A 43 -3.28 -1.11 16.89
C HIS A 43 -1.77 -1.31 16.70
N LYS A 44 -1.04 -0.29 16.25
CA LYS A 44 0.38 -0.37 15.87
C LYS A 44 0.68 -1.45 14.82
N VAL A 45 -0.27 -1.71 13.91
CA VAL A 45 -0.16 -2.72 12.84
C VAL A 45 -0.02 -2.05 11.47
N MET A 46 0.77 -2.68 10.60
CA MET A 46 0.85 -2.35 9.18
C MET A 46 0.14 -3.44 8.37
N ASN A 47 -1.02 -3.11 7.79
CA ASN A 47 -1.75 -4.06 6.95
C ASN A 47 -1.26 -3.97 5.51
N ILE A 48 -0.70 -5.06 5.00
CA ILE A 48 -0.27 -5.18 3.61
C ILE A 48 -1.49 -5.40 2.73
N ILE A 49 -1.75 -4.45 1.85
CA ILE A 49 -2.90 -4.50 0.95
C ILE A 49 -2.51 -5.18 -0.36
N VAL A 50 -1.37 -4.87 -0.95
CA VAL A 50 -0.94 -5.41 -2.26
C VAL A 50 0.56 -5.69 -2.25
N ILE A 51 0.96 -6.81 -2.83
CA ILE A 51 2.34 -7.09 -3.23
C ILE A 51 2.29 -7.45 -4.71
N GLU A 52 2.91 -6.63 -5.56
CA GLU A 52 2.88 -6.82 -7.01
C GLU A 52 4.19 -6.36 -7.66
N GLY A 53 4.42 -6.80 -8.89
CA GLY A 53 5.58 -6.38 -9.69
C GLY A 53 5.54 -4.89 -10.10
N ARG A 54 6.45 -4.49 -10.98
CA ARG A 54 6.59 -3.11 -11.48
C ARG A 54 5.44 -2.69 -12.41
N ASN A 55 4.24 -2.55 -11.86
CA ASN A 55 3.07 -1.98 -12.52
C ASN A 55 2.25 -1.17 -11.50
N ASP A 56 2.48 0.14 -11.49
CA ASP A 56 1.77 1.04 -10.58
C ASP A 56 0.25 1.01 -10.86
N GLY A 57 -0.19 0.97 -12.13
CA GLY A 57 -1.61 0.90 -12.48
C GLY A 57 -2.32 -0.32 -11.85
N LYS A 58 -1.70 -1.50 -11.94
CA LYS A 58 -2.22 -2.74 -11.33
C LYS A 58 -2.28 -2.64 -9.81
N CYS A 59 -1.26 -2.06 -9.17
CA CYS A 59 -1.26 -1.84 -7.72
C CYS A 59 -2.43 -0.96 -7.28
N TYR A 60 -2.67 0.16 -7.99
CA TYR A 60 -3.79 1.06 -7.69
C TYR A 60 -5.15 0.39 -7.88
N GLU A 61 -5.31 -0.40 -8.95
CA GLU A 61 -6.56 -1.11 -9.21
C GLU A 61 -6.88 -2.14 -8.12
N ILE A 62 -5.91 -2.97 -7.76
CA ILE A 62 -6.09 -4.00 -6.74
C ILE A 62 -6.30 -3.37 -5.36
N ALA A 63 -5.54 -2.32 -5.02
CA ALA A 63 -5.71 -1.59 -3.77
C ALA A 63 -7.13 -1.01 -3.66
N ASN A 64 -7.65 -0.40 -4.73
CA ASN A 64 -9.01 0.14 -4.75
C ASN A 64 -10.08 -0.96 -4.64
N LYS A 65 -9.89 -2.10 -5.31
CA LYS A 65 -10.78 -3.27 -5.15
C LYS A 65 -10.82 -3.78 -3.71
N ARG A 66 -9.66 -3.85 -3.05
CA ARG A 66 -9.55 -4.27 -1.63
C ARG A 66 -10.13 -3.23 -0.68
N LYS A 67 -9.90 -1.93 -0.92
CA LYS A 67 -10.55 -0.83 -0.20
C LYS A 67 -12.07 -0.97 -0.25
N ASN A 68 -12.63 -1.16 -1.44
CA ASN A 68 -14.08 -1.29 -1.61
C ASN A 68 -14.65 -2.55 -0.97
N LYS A 69 -13.87 -3.64 -0.92
CA LYS A 69 -14.30 -4.91 -0.34
C LYS A 69 -14.29 -4.91 1.18
N TYR A 70 -13.26 -4.33 1.80
CA TYR A 70 -13.01 -4.47 3.24
C TYR A 70 -13.25 -3.17 4.02
N GLY A 71 -13.33 -2.01 3.35
CA GLY A 71 -13.67 -0.74 3.99
C GLY A 71 -12.80 -0.43 5.21
N GLU A 72 -13.48 -0.11 6.32
CA GLU A 72 -12.85 0.24 7.60
C GLU A 72 -12.09 -0.91 8.26
N ASP A 73 -12.39 -2.16 7.92
CA ASP A 73 -11.69 -3.32 8.52
C ASP A 73 -10.21 -3.35 8.15
N LEU A 74 -9.84 -2.68 7.05
CA LEU A 74 -8.46 -2.47 6.71
C LEU A 74 -7.71 -1.68 7.80
N PHE A 75 -8.35 -0.73 8.49
CA PHE A 75 -7.68 0.11 9.50
C PHE A 75 -7.66 -0.50 10.91
N LYS A 76 -8.13 -1.75 11.05
CA LYS A 76 -8.09 -2.53 12.30
C LYS A 76 -6.89 -3.47 12.30
N ASP A 77 -6.63 -4.14 13.43
CA ASP A 77 -5.73 -5.28 13.43
C ASP A 77 -6.37 -6.43 12.63
N SER A 78 -5.79 -6.76 11.47
CA SER A 78 -6.27 -7.87 10.64
C SER A 78 -5.84 -9.25 11.16
N PHE A 79 -5.03 -9.30 12.22
CA PHE A 79 -4.53 -10.52 12.85
C PHE A 79 -5.21 -10.85 14.19
N SER A 80 -6.11 -9.99 14.68
CA SER A 80 -6.84 -10.16 15.94
C SER A 80 -8.22 -10.76 15.76
#